data_AF-A0A512RFW8-F1
#
_entry.id   AF-A0A512RFW8-F1
#
_cell.length_a   1.000
_cell.length_b   1.000
_cell.length_c   1.000
_cell.angle_alpha   90.00
_cell.angle_beta   90.00
_cell.angle_gamma   90.00
#
_symmetry.space_group_name_H-M   'P 1'
#
loop_
_entity.id
_entity.type
_entity.pdbx_description
1 polymer ?
#
loop_
_entity_poly.entity_id
_entity_poly.type
_entity_poly.pdbx_seq_one_letter_code
_entity_poly.pdbx_strand_id
1 'polypeptide(L)'
;MRVICDPGNFTDVTRCMPPSIDEVRIYFSQKGLSAAEAECFFFFYEKKGWKNKNGASFKKWKHIAYHWIADVFKYEPWRFNKDIH
;
A
#
# COMPACT_ATOMS: atom_id res chain seq x y z
N MET A 1 -15.98 -5.62 -17.24
CA MET A 1 -15.44 -6.66 -16.33
C MET A 1 -15.56 -6.15 -14.90
N ARG A 2 -16.60 -6.56 -14.18
CA ARG A 2 -16.76 -6.27 -12.74
C ARG A 2 -16.63 -7.60 -12.02
N VAL A 3 -15.68 -7.70 -11.10
CA VAL A 3 -15.53 -8.86 -10.23
C VAL A 3 -16.65 -8.81 -9.20
N ILE A 4 -17.48 -9.85 -9.21
CA ILE A 4 -18.51 -10.12 -8.21
C ILE A 4 -17.81 -10.63 -6.95
N CYS A 5 -18.09 -10.01 -5.81
CA CYS A 5 -17.69 -10.50 -4.50
C CYS A 5 -18.95 -11.00 -3.79
N ASP A 6 -19.03 -12.30 -3.52
CA ASP A 6 -20.12 -12.95 -2.80
C ASP A 6 -20.06 -12.62 -1.28
N PRO A 7 -21.18 -12.24 -0.62
CA PRO A 7 -21.20 -11.84 0.78
C PRO A 7 -21.45 -13.07 1.67
N GLY A 8 -20.43 -13.89 1.94
CA GLY A 8 -20.70 -15.12 2.69
C GLY A 8 -19.53 -15.95 3.16
N ASN A 9 -18.41 -15.37 3.64
CA ASN A 9 -17.54 -16.09 4.57
C ASN A 9 -16.57 -15.14 5.31
N PHE A 10 -16.72 -15.02 6.63
CA PHE A 10 -15.98 -14.06 7.45
C PHE A 10 -14.63 -14.62 7.96
N THR A 11 -14.16 -15.77 7.46
CA THR A 11 -12.88 -16.35 7.88
C THR A 11 -11.95 -16.62 6.71
N ASP A 12 -10.87 -15.83 6.62
CA ASP A 12 -9.69 -16.00 5.75
C ASP A 12 -9.80 -15.64 4.25
N VAL A 13 -10.30 -14.44 3.92
CA VAL A 13 -10.16 -13.84 2.56
C VAL A 13 -8.81 -13.11 2.34
N THR A 14 -7.86 -13.25 3.27
CA THR A 14 -6.65 -12.42 3.41
C THR A 14 -5.47 -12.80 2.50
N ARG A 15 -5.68 -13.33 1.28
CA ARG A 15 -4.56 -13.99 0.57
C ARG A 15 -4.19 -13.58 -0.83
N CYS A 16 -4.94 -12.79 -1.59
CA CYS A 16 -4.53 -12.47 -2.97
C CYS A 16 -5.08 -11.16 -3.54
N MET A 17 -5.75 -10.32 -2.75
CA MET A 17 -6.28 -9.06 -3.26
C MET A 17 -5.23 -7.96 -3.11
N PRO A 18 -5.01 -7.11 -4.13
CA PRO A 18 -4.28 -5.86 -3.93
C PRO A 18 -4.96 -5.03 -2.83
N PRO A 19 -4.20 -4.30 -2.00
CA PRO A 19 -4.79 -3.45 -0.98
C PRO A 19 -5.68 -2.39 -1.61
N SER A 20 -6.66 -1.89 -0.87
CA SER A 20 -7.41 -0.71 -1.29
C SER A 20 -6.57 0.55 -1.05
N ILE A 21 -6.77 1.59 -1.87
CA ILE A 21 -6.08 2.87 -1.71
C ILE A 21 -6.27 3.46 -0.30
N ASP A 22 -7.45 3.27 0.29
CA ASP A 22 -7.74 3.76 1.65
C ASP A 22 -6.94 2.99 2.72
N GLU A 23 -6.74 1.69 2.56
CA GLU A 23 -5.88 0.90 3.48
C GLU A 23 -4.42 1.37 3.41
N VAL A 24 -3.95 1.71 2.20
CA VAL A 24 -2.61 2.27 2.00
C VAL A 24 -2.51 3.64 2.64
N ARG A 25 -3.49 4.54 2.44
CA ARG A 25 -3.54 5.87 3.06
C ARG A 25 -3.51 5.81 4.58
N ILE A 26 -4.33 4.94 5.18
CA ILE A 26 -4.35 4.74 6.64
C ILE A 26 -2.99 4.27 7.14
N TYR A 27 -2.36 3.30 6.46
CA TYR A 27 -1.04 2.80 6.85
C TYR A 27 0.05 3.87 6.78
N PHE A 28 0.08 4.67 5.72
CA PHE A 28 1.06 5.76 5.57
C PHE A 28 0.81 6.90 6.56
N SER A 29 -0.45 7.24 6.81
CA SER A 29 -0.84 8.23 7.83
C SER A 29 -0.39 7.80 9.23
N GLN A 30 -0.56 6.53 9.60
CA GLN A 30 -0.04 5.96 10.85
C GLN A 30 1.49 6.04 10.97
N LYS A 31 2.21 6.17 9.86
CA LYS A 31 3.66 6.30 9.81
C LYS A 31 4.15 7.75 9.69
N GLY A 32 3.24 8.73 9.75
CA GLY A 32 3.56 10.16 9.67
C GLY A 32 3.83 10.66 8.24
N LEU A 33 3.35 9.92 7.22
CA LEU A 33 3.43 10.33 5.82
C LEU A 33 2.09 10.83 5.32
N SER A 34 2.14 11.71 4.31
CA SER A 34 0.97 12.31 3.70
C SER A 34 0.22 11.29 2.83
N ALA A 35 -1.09 11.54 2.63
CA ALA A 35 -1.91 10.74 1.72
C ALA A 35 -1.39 10.80 0.27
N ALA A 36 -0.74 11.89 -0.14
CA ALA A 36 -0.12 12.03 -1.46
C ALA A 36 1.00 10.99 -1.67
N GLU A 37 1.82 10.73 -0.65
CA GLU A 37 2.89 9.71 -0.74
C GLU A 37 2.28 8.30 -0.81
N ALA A 38 1.19 8.06 -0.07
CA ALA A 38 0.43 6.81 -0.13
C ALA A 38 -0.16 6.56 -1.54
N GLU A 39 -0.67 7.60 -2.19
CA GLU A 39 -1.18 7.57 -3.56
C GLU A 39 -0.07 7.30 -4.58
N CYS A 40 1.07 7.98 -4.46
CA CYS A 40 2.25 7.71 -5.28
C CYS A 40 2.66 6.24 -5.21
N PHE A 41 2.74 5.68 -4.00
CA PHE A 41 3.01 4.25 -3.79
C PHE A 41 1.95 3.37 -4.47
N PHE A 42 0.67 3.63 -4.20
CA PHE A 42 -0.43 2.83 -4.75
C PHE A 42 -0.43 2.82 -6.28
N PHE A 43 -0.40 3.99 -6.92
CA PHE A 43 -0.43 4.11 -8.37
C PHE A 43 0.81 3.52 -9.05
N PHE A 44 1.98 3.60 -8.41
CA PHE A 44 3.20 2.98 -8.93
C PHE A 44 3.08 1.45 -9.01
N TYR A 45 2.55 0.82 -7.96
CA TYR A 45 2.36 -0.64 -7.94
C TYR A 45 1.12 -1.10 -8.69
N GLU A 46 0.09 -0.25 -8.80
CA GLU A 46 -1.09 -0.47 -9.65
C GLU A 46 -0.70 -0.53 -11.13
N LYS A 47 0.12 0.43 -11.61
CA LYS A 47 0.67 0.39 -12.98
C LYS A 47 1.55 -0.85 -13.24
N LYS A 48 2.19 -1.37 -12.19
CA LYS A 48 2.95 -2.63 -12.25
C LYS A 48 2.07 -3.88 -12.11
N GLY A 49 0.76 -3.71 -11.98
CA GLY A 49 -0.22 -4.80 -11.91
C GLY A 49 -0.15 -5.61 -10.62
N TRP A 50 0.38 -5.03 -9.53
CA TRP A 50 0.51 -5.68 -8.21
C TRP A 50 1.15 -7.09 -8.24
N LYS A 51 2.09 -7.31 -9.16
CA LYS A 51 2.81 -8.57 -9.35
C LYS A 51 4.30 -8.39 -9.11
N ASN A 52 4.93 -9.39 -8.50
CA ASN A 52 6.39 -9.46 -8.45
C ASN A 52 6.97 -10.01 -9.78
N LYS A 53 8.29 -9.96 -9.94
CA LYS A 53 9.01 -10.50 -11.12
C LYS A 53 8.77 -12.00 -11.37
N ASN A 54 8.35 -12.73 -10.34
CA ASN A 54 8.05 -14.16 -10.39
C ASN A 54 6.54 -14.43 -10.61
N GLY A 55 5.74 -13.41 -10.91
CA GLY A 55 4.29 -13.52 -11.16
C GLY A 55 3.43 -13.71 -9.90
N ALA A 56 4.01 -13.75 -8.71
CA ALA A 56 3.24 -13.87 -7.47
C ALA A 56 2.62 -12.51 -7.07
N SER A 57 1.35 -12.55 -6.66
CA SER A 57 0.61 -11.42 -6.10
C SER A 57 1.28 -10.94 -4.81
N PHE A 58 1.26 -9.62 -4.58
CA PHE A 58 1.89 -9.00 -3.41
C PHE A 58 1.19 -9.36 -2.10
N LYS A 59 1.46 -10.55 -1.58
CA LYS A 59 0.95 -11.04 -0.29
C LYS A 59 1.45 -10.22 0.91
N LYS A 60 2.51 -9.41 0.72
CA LYS A 60 3.17 -8.59 1.76
C LYS A 60 3.31 -7.11 1.35
N TRP A 61 2.26 -6.49 0.80
CA TRP A 61 2.31 -5.07 0.40
C TRP A 61 2.76 -4.13 1.53
N LYS A 62 2.41 -4.43 2.80
CA LYS A 62 2.86 -3.66 3.98
C LYS A 62 4.37 -3.68 4.16
N HIS A 63 5.03 -4.80 3.83
CA HIS A 63 6.49 -4.90 3.90
C HIS A 63 7.15 -4.04 2.81
N ILE A 64 6.56 -4.00 1.62
CA ILE A 64 7.04 -3.15 0.52
C ILE A 64 6.80 -1.67 0.84
N ALA A 65 5.62 -1.34 1.40
CA ALA A 65 5.34 -0.02 1.91
C ALA A 65 6.35 0.39 2.99
N TYR A 66 6.68 -0.51 3.93
CA TYR A 66 7.72 -0.24 4.92
C TYR A 66 9.08 0.11 4.28
N HIS A 67 9.50 -0.63 3.25
CA HIS A 67 10.72 -0.33 2.50
C HIS A 67 10.62 1.01 1.75
N TRP A 68 9.49 1.29 1.11
CA TRP A 68 9.24 2.56 0.44
C TRP A 68 9.41 3.74 1.41
N ILE A 69 8.78 3.64 2.58
CA ILE A 69 8.84 4.64 3.64
C ILE A 69 10.28 4.84 4.12
N ALA A 70 11.03 3.74 4.32
CA ALA A 70 12.43 3.81 4.72
C ALA A 70 13.31 4.49 3.65
N ASP A 71 13.07 4.21 2.36
CA ASP A 71 13.77 4.85 1.26
C ASP A 71 13.42 6.34 1.15
N VAL A 72 12.14 6.70 1.29
CA VAL A 72 11.69 8.12 1.33
C VAL A 72 12.42 8.87 2.44
N PHE A 73 12.53 8.30 3.65
CA PHE A 73 13.29 8.95 4.73
C PHE A 73 14.79 9.04 4.47
N LYS A 74 15.37 8.06 3.76
CA LYS A 74 16.79 8.06 3.42
C LYS A 74 17.15 9.16 2.44
N TYR A 75 16.30 9.40 1.43
CA TYR A 75 16.59 10.37 0.36
C TYR A 75 15.96 11.74 0.59
N GLU A 76 14.86 11.82 1.35
CA GLU A 76 14.12 13.05 1.61
C GLU A 76 13.67 13.15 3.08
N PRO A 77 14.59 13.34 4.05
CA PRO A 77 14.25 13.41 5.47
C PRO A 77 13.27 14.55 5.82
N TRP A 78 13.18 15.56 4.96
CA TRP A 78 12.27 16.72 5.09
C TRP A 78 10.81 16.41 4.75
N ARG A 79 10.50 15.24 4.17
CA ARG A 79 9.11 14.85 3.85
C ARG A 79 8.32 14.34 5.04
N PHE A 80 8.96 14.19 6.20
CA PHE A 80 8.25 13.94 7.44
C PHE A 80 7.36 15.15 7.76
N ASN A 81 6.06 15.01 7.55
CA ASN A 81 5.10 16.07 7.83
C ASN A 81 4.91 16.11 9.36
N LYS A 82 5.57 17.06 10.01
CA LYS A 82 5.57 17.22 11.48
C LYS A 82 4.24 17.74 12.02
N ASP A 83 3.36 18.20 11.14
CA ASP A 83 2.12 18.91 11.49
C ASP A 83 0.91 18.00 11.79
N ILE A 84 1.11 16.67 11.92
CA ILE A 84 0.05 15.69 12.23
C ILE A 84 0.04 15.29 13.73
N HIS A 85 0.83 15.95 14.59
CA HIS A 85 0.84 15.72 16.04
C HIS A 85 0.55 16.98 16.85
#